data_AF-A0A7Y3LGP2-F1
#
_entry.id   AF-A0A7Y3LGP2-F1
#
_cell.length_a   1.000
_cell.length_b   1.000
_cell.length_c   1.000
_cell.angle_alpha   90.00
_cell.angle_beta   90.00
_cell.angle_gamma   90.00
#
_symmetry.space_group_name_H-M   'P 1'
#
loop_
_entity.id
_entity.type
_entity.pdbx_description
1 polymer ?
#
loop_
_entity_poly.entity_id
_entity_poly.type
_entity_poly.pdbx_seq_one_letter_code
_entity_poly.pdbx_strand_id
1 'polypeptide(L)'
;MSKLIGDFDQTNFKLTHKGYTAVPYQIKNWLIGTWRKLMQLPPETADMSLYFGSSIFAFLTYEISNIALYRWWGEMAAIPYLLASVASLRSVVRPPRRPRGTRIVIASLVFLTAVLVPLLAQILAQAGSLGTIAHAQPEVLVIEAAGSRLLSGQALYPVIHTARLTVPSTSSVPLTNAFFPYLPGMALFGIGSALIHTPKALGDPRVGFVLITLVASGLAVVWRPKTQRSPMLAFQAMAILPTAALPLVTGGDDIPVVALMALGIVLLARQRWCWSGIVLGIAAILKFTAWPLVIIAAIALA
;
A
#
# COMPACT_ATOMS: atom_id res chain seq x y z
N MET A 1 -27.76 -31.55 -27.37
CA MET A 1 -26.93 -30.37 -26.99
C MET A 1 -26.89 -29.36 -28.14
N SER A 2 -28.03 -28.78 -28.52
CA SER A 2 -28.15 -27.83 -29.65
C SER A 2 -29.22 -26.75 -29.41
N LYS A 3 -29.36 -26.29 -28.16
CA LYS A 3 -30.30 -25.21 -27.78
C LYS A 3 -29.69 -24.30 -26.71
N LEU A 4 -28.50 -23.75 -26.99
CA LEU A 4 -27.85 -22.76 -26.11
C LEU A 4 -27.06 -21.71 -26.92
N ILE A 5 -27.53 -21.39 -28.13
CA ILE A 5 -27.04 -20.24 -28.90
C ILE A 5 -28.30 -19.49 -29.31
N GLY A 6 -28.56 -18.37 -28.63
CA GLY A 6 -29.59 -17.44 -29.03
C GLY A 6 -29.17 -16.73 -30.33
N ASP A 7 -30.15 -16.48 -31.19
CA ASP A 7 -29.97 -15.80 -32.47
C ASP A 7 -29.24 -14.47 -32.31
N PHE A 8 -28.21 -14.29 -33.14
CA PHE A 8 -27.38 -13.09 -33.17
C PHE A 8 -27.95 -12.12 -34.21
N ASP A 9 -28.82 -11.20 -33.77
CA ASP A 9 -29.30 -10.10 -34.60
C ASP A 9 -28.27 -8.95 -34.58
N GLN A 10 -27.62 -8.70 -35.72
CA GLN A 10 -26.56 -7.71 -35.88
C GLN A 10 -27.04 -6.26 -36.00
N THR A 11 -28.33 -5.97 -35.85
CA THR A 11 -28.87 -4.64 -36.22
C THR A 11 -29.13 -3.67 -35.07
N ASN A 12 -28.99 -4.07 -33.80
CA ASN A 12 -29.23 -3.17 -32.66
C ASN A 12 -28.24 -3.37 -31.52
N PHE A 13 -27.23 -2.50 -31.42
CA PHE A 13 -26.33 -2.37 -30.27
C PHE A 13 -27.08 -1.82 -29.03
N LYS A 14 -27.94 -2.64 -28.42
CA LYS A 14 -28.46 -2.41 -27.07
C LYS A 14 -28.23 -3.66 -26.23
N LEU A 15 -27.09 -3.69 -25.55
CA LEU A 15 -26.86 -4.57 -24.42
C LEU A 15 -27.77 -4.12 -23.26
N THR A 16 -28.98 -4.66 -23.18
CA THR A 16 -29.80 -4.61 -21.96
C THR A 16 -29.25 -5.60 -20.95
N HIS A 17 -28.18 -5.21 -20.25
CA HIS A 17 -27.71 -5.93 -19.07
C HIS A 17 -28.70 -5.71 -17.90
N LYS A 18 -29.68 -6.62 -17.80
CA LYS A 18 -30.38 -6.89 -16.53
C LYS A 18 -29.37 -7.50 -15.55
N GLY A 19 -29.06 -6.80 -14.45
CA GLY A 19 -28.42 -7.46 -13.30
C GLY A 19 -27.39 -6.66 -12.49
N TYR A 20 -26.92 -5.51 -12.95
CA TYR A 20 -26.12 -4.62 -12.11
C TYR A 20 -27.03 -3.56 -11.49
N THR A 21 -27.31 -3.67 -10.19
CA THR A 21 -27.87 -2.56 -9.42
C THR A 21 -26.84 -1.43 -9.44
N ALA A 22 -26.99 -0.52 -10.39
CA ALA A 22 -26.24 0.73 -10.40
C ALA A 22 -26.38 1.34 -9.00
N VAL A 23 -25.26 1.75 -8.40
CA VAL A 23 -25.25 2.49 -7.12
C VAL A 23 -26.35 3.56 -7.24
N PRO A 24 -27.36 3.56 -6.35
CA PRO A 24 -28.49 4.47 -6.44
C PRO A 24 -27.97 5.88 -6.71
N TYR A 25 -28.52 6.55 -7.72
CA TYR A 25 -28.05 7.86 -8.19
C TYR A 25 -27.88 8.89 -7.04
N GLN A 26 -28.71 8.77 -6.00
CA GLN A 26 -28.61 9.55 -4.77
C GLN A 26 -27.33 9.27 -3.96
N ILE A 27 -26.91 8.00 -3.81
CA ILE A 27 -25.68 7.63 -3.12
C ILE A 27 -24.46 8.14 -3.90
N LYS A 28 -24.48 8.02 -5.23
CA LYS A 28 -23.41 8.56 -6.09
C LYS A 28 -23.25 10.07 -5.91
N ASN A 29 -24.35 10.81 -5.96
CA ASN A 29 -24.31 12.27 -5.79
C ASN A 29 -23.93 12.70 -4.38
N TRP A 30 -24.37 11.96 -3.36
CA TRP A 30 -23.96 12.20 -1.98
C TRP A 30 -22.44 11.98 -1.79
N LEU A 31 -21.89 10.89 -2.34
CA LEU A 31 -20.45 10.62 -2.30
C LEU A 31 -19.65 11.71 -3.04
N ILE A 32 -20.04 12.05 -4.26
CA ILE A 32 -19.36 13.09 -5.06
C ILE A 32 -19.47 14.46 -4.38
N GLY A 33 -20.64 14.79 -3.83
CA GLY A 33 -20.89 16.05 -3.12
C GLY A 33 -20.04 16.16 -1.85
N THR A 34 -19.99 15.10 -1.06
CA THR A 34 -19.16 15.03 0.16
C THR A 34 -17.68 15.13 -0.18
N TRP A 35 -17.22 14.41 -1.20
CA TRP A 35 -15.84 14.48 -1.69
C TRP A 35 -15.46 15.88 -2.17
N ARG A 36 -16.32 16.56 -2.94
CA ARG A 36 -16.09 17.95 -3.35
C ARG A 36 -15.99 18.89 -2.16
N LYS A 37 -16.88 18.76 -1.18
CA LYS A 37 -16.85 19.58 0.04
C LYS A 37 -15.54 19.35 0.81
N LEU A 38 -15.09 18.10 0.92
CA LEU A 38 -13.83 17.75 1.57
C LEU A 38 -12.62 18.34 0.83
N MET A 39 -12.64 18.31 -0.51
CA MET A 39 -11.62 18.95 -1.35
C MET A 39 -11.66 20.49 -1.35
N GLN A 40 -12.73 21.09 -0.85
CA GLN A 40 -12.88 22.54 -0.69
C GLN A 40 -12.49 23.02 0.71
N LEU A 41 -12.25 22.12 1.66
CA LEU A 41 -11.80 22.51 3.00
C LEU A 41 -10.43 23.22 2.92
N PRO A 42 -10.20 24.22 3.80
CA PRO A 42 -8.86 24.73 4.01
C PRO A 42 -7.89 23.57 4.32
N PRO A 43 -6.67 23.58 3.79
CA PRO A 43 -5.76 22.44 3.91
C PRO A 43 -5.46 22.03 5.36
N GLU A 44 -5.40 23.00 6.27
CA GLU A 44 -5.18 22.77 7.70
C GLU A 44 -6.38 22.09 8.36
N THR A 45 -7.60 22.44 7.95
CA THR A 45 -8.84 21.78 8.41
C THR A 45 -8.91 20.36 7.89
N ALA A 46 -8.51 20.14 6.63
CA ALA A 46 -8.44 18.80 6.05
C ALA A 46 -7.43 17.92 6.80
N ASP A 47 -6.21 18.42 7.06
CA ASP A 47 -5.19 17.70 7.83
C ASP A 47 -5.70 17.35 9.24
N MET A 48 -6.32 18.30 9.93
CA MET A 48 -6.92 18.07 11.25
C MET A 48 -7.96 16.93 11.21
N SER A 49 -8.92 16.99 10.29
CA SER A 49 -9.96 15.97 10.16
C SER A 49 -9.37 14.60 9.81
N LEU A 50 -8.39 14.56 8.91
CA LEU A 50 -7.74 13.31 8.49
C LEU A 50 -6.95 12.68 9.64
N TYR A 51 -6.16 13.47 10.39
CA TYR A 51 -5.42 12.96 11.53
C TYR A 51 -6.34 12.56 12.68
N PHE A 52 -7.43 13.29 12.93
CA PHE A 52 -8.42 12.88 13.92
C PHE A 52 -9.07 11.54 13.56
N GLY A 53 -9.55 11.40 12.33
CA GLY A 53 -10.10 10.14 11.82
C GLY A 53 -9.08 9.00 11.85
N SER A 54 -7.81 9.31 11.59
CA SER A 54 -6.71 8.33 11.66
C SER A 54 -6.43 7.86 13.09
N SER A 55 -6.55 8.75 14.07
CA SER A 55 -6.42 8.41 15.50
C SER A 55 -7.54 7.48 15.95
N ILE A 56 -8.79 7.79 15.57
CA ILE A 56 -9.94 6.91 15.84
C ILE A 56 -9.74 5.56 15.16
N PHE A 57 -9.34 5.55 13.88
CA PHE A 57 -9.08 4.31 13.15
C PHE A 57 -8.00 3.46 13.84
N ALA A 58 -6.88 4.06 14.25
CA ALA A 58 -5.80 3.35 14.93
C ALA A 58 -6.24 2.79 16.28
N PHE A 59 -7.00 3.56 17.07
CA PHE A 59 -7.58 3.10 18.33
C PHE A 59 -8.56 1.93 18.13
N LEU A 60 -9.49 2.05 17.18
CA LEU A 60 -10.42 0.97 16.85
C LEU A 60 -9.68 -0.26 16.33
N THR A 61 -8.60 -0.09 15.57
CA THR A 61 -7.75 -1.20 15.10
C THR A 61 -7.10 -1.92 16.28
N TYR A 62 -6.64 -1.19 17.29
CA TYR A 62 -6.10 -1.76 18.52
C TYR A 62 -7.13 -2.58 19.33
N GLU A 63 -8.34 -2.06 19.45
CA GLU A 63 -9.42 -2.70 20.24
C GLU A 63 -10.07 -3.88 19.51
N ILE A 64 -10.28 -3.79 18.19
CA ILE A 64 -11.14 -4.71 17.46
C ILE A 64 -10.36 -5.79 16.70
N SER A 65 -9.13 -5.51 16.26
CA SER A 65 -8.41 -6.44 15.39
C SER A 65 -7.96 -7.68 16.14
N ASN A 66 -8.21 -8.87 15.58
CA ASN A 66 -7.64 -10.13 16.09
C ASN A 66 -6.22 -10.39 15.55
N ILE A 67 -5.68 -9.50 14.71
CA ILE A 67 -4.33 -9.61 14.15
C ILE A 67 -3.38 -8.84 15.06
N ALA A 68 -2.48 -9.55 15.76
CA ALA A 68 -1.56 -8.97 16.74
C ALA A 68 -0.74 -7.79 16.18
N LEU A 69 -0.27 -7.92 14.93
CA LEU A 69 0.46 -6.88 14.21
C LEU A 69 -0.33 -5.59 14.00
N TYR A 70 -1.64 -5.71 13.75
CA TYR A 70 -2.51 -4.55 13.53
C TYR A 70 -2.79 -3.86 14.85
N ARG A 71 -3.00 -4.64 15.92
CA ARG A 71 -3.17 -4.09 17.25
C ARG A 71 -1.93 -3.34 17.71
N TRP A 72 -0.76 -3.94 17.53
CA TRP A 72 0.51 -3.33 17.91
C TRP A 72 0.77 -2.01 17.18
N TRP A 73 0.48 -1.96 15.87
CA TRP A 73 0.52 -0.69 15.13
C TRP A 73 -0.49 0.32 15.69
N GLY A 74 -1.75 -0.10 15.94
CA GLY A 74 -2.81 0.76 16.44
C GLY A 74 -2.47 1.41 17.79
N GLU A 75 -1.90 0.61 18.70
CA GLU A 75 -1.42 1.04 20.01
C GLU A 75 -0.38 2.17 19.90
N MET A 76 0.60 2.00 19.02
CA MET A 76 1.67 2.98 18.81
C MET A 76 1.20 4.22 18.03
N ALA A 77 0.25 4.06 17.10
CA ALA A 77 -0.12 5.10 16.14
C ALA A 77 -1.26 6.02 16.62
N ALA A 78 -2.14 5.56 17.52
CA ALA A 78 -3.32 6.34 17.93
C ALA A 78 -2.98 7.71 18.53
N ILE A 79 -1.99 7.75 19.43
CA ILE A 79 -1.55 8.99 20.11
C ILE A 79 -0.86 9.95 19.13
N PRO A 80 0.13 9.54 18.31
CA PRO A 80 0.71 10.39 17.28
C PRO A 80 -0.31 11.09 16.37
N TYR A 81 -1.32 10.35 15.89
CA TYR A 81 -2.36 10.95 15.06
C TYR A 81 -3.22 11.96 15.83
N LEU A 82 -3.52 11.69 17.11
CA LEU A 82 -4.26 12.63 17.95
C LEU A 82 -3.48 13.93 18.14
N LEU A 83 -2.18 13.83 18.46
CA LEU A 83 -1.32 14.99 18.63
C LEU A 83 -1.20 15.81 17.33
N ALA A 84 -1.10 15.15 16.18
CA ALA A 84 -1.08 15.82 14.89
C ALA A 84 -2.40 16.51 14.54
N SER A 85 -3.54 15.92 14.92
CA SER A 85 -4.84 16.55 14.82
C SER A 85 -4.90 17.84 15.66
N VAL A 86 -4.46 17.77 16.93
CA VAL A 86 -4.41 18.94 17.82
C VAL A 86 -3.46 20.02 17.28
N ALA A 87 -2.30 19.65 16.76
CA ALA A 87 -1.35 20.59 16.16
C ALA A 87 -1.92 21.26 14.88
N SER A 88 -2.65 20.50 14.08
CA SER A 88 -3.34 21.01 12.88
C SER A 88 -4.51 21.93 13.26
N LEU A 89 -5.31 21.57 14.27
CA LEU A 89 -6.35 22.43 14.84
C LEU A 89 -5.76 23.75 15.35
N ARG A 90 -4.62 23.69 16.03
CA ARG A 90 -3.92 24.90 16.50
C ARG A 90 -3.50 25.80 15.33
N SER A 91 -3.15 25.22 14.19
CA SER A 91 -2.84 25.95 12.96
C SER A 91 -4.09 26.55 12.29
N VAL A 92 -5.27 25.95 12.48
CA VAL A 92 -6.56 26.53 12.07
C VAL A 92 -6.93 27.72 12.95
N VAL A 93 -6.83 27.57 14.27
CA VAL A 93 -7.22 28.62 15.24
C VAL A 93 -6.19 29.76 15.28
N ARG A 94 -4.91 29.44 15.12
CA ARG A 94 -3.80 30.42 15.12
C ARG A 94 -2.91 30.17 13.90
N PRO A 95 -3.25 30.76 12.75
CA PRO A 95 -2.51 30.56 11.50
C PRO A 95 -1.02 30.90 11.68
N PRO A 96 -0.10 29.96 11.41
CA PRO A 96 1.32 30.21 11.53
C PRO A 96 1.80 31.13 10.40
N ARG A 97 2.92 31.84 10.62
CA ARG A 97 3.57 32.67 9.58
C ARG A 97 3.95 31.88 8.32
N ARG A 98 4.24 30.58 8.45
CA ARG A 98 4.65 29.67 7.36
C ARG A 98 3.79 28.41 7.36
N PRO A 99 2.52 28.47 6.89
CA PRO A 99 1.58 27.35 6.96
C PRO A 99 2.10 26.08 6.29
N ARG A 100 2.73 26.19 5.11
CA ARG A 100 3.35 25.06 4.43
C ARG A 100 4.44 24.39 5.26
N GLY A 101 5.31 25.18 5.89
CA GLY A 101 6.39 24.66 6.74
C GLY A 101 5.85 23.91 7.95
N THR A 102 4.87 24.49 8.64
CA THR A 102 4.20 23.85 9.78
C THR A 102 3.57 22.51 9.39
N ARG A 103 2.85 22.46 8.26
CA ARG A 103 2.23 21.22 7.76
C ARG A 103 3.26 20.13 7.43
N ILE A 104 4.38 20.50 6.80
CA ILE A 104 5.49 19.57 6.52
C ILE A 104 6.07 19.02 7.83
N VAL A 105 6.29 19.87 8.83
CA VAL A 105 6.80 19.44 10.14
C VAL A 105 5.84 18.47 10.82
N ILE A 106 4.54 18.80 10.88
CA ILE A 106 3.52 17.91 11.45
C ILE A 106 3.51 16.56 10.72
N ALA A 107 3.45 16.58 9.39
CA ALA A 107 3.43 15.36 8.60
C ALA A 107 4.71 14.52 8.76
N SER A 108 5.88 15.16 8.86
CA SER A 108 7.16 14.48 9.07
C SER A 108 7.21 13.83 10.45
N LEU A 109 6.69 14.50 11.48
CA LEU A 109 6.57 13.93 12.82
C LEU A 109 5.63 12.73 12.82
N VAL A 110 4.45 12.83 12.18
CA VAL A 110 3.53 11.69 12.07
C VAL A 110 4.18 10.52 11.33
N PHE A 111 4.86 10.79 10.22
CA PHE A 111 5.59 9.75 9.48
C PHE A 111 6.62 9.07 10.38
N LEU A 112 7.41 9.85 11.13
CA LEU A 112 8.40 9.30 12.06
C LEU A 112 7.74 8.43 13.14
N THR A 113 6.67 8.90 13.77
CA THR A 113 6.12 8.25 14.97
C THR A 113 5.06 7.19 14.69
N ALA A 114 4.27 7.32 13.61
CA ALA A 114 3.17 6.41 13.28
C ALA A 114 3.53 5.41 12.16
N VAL A 115 4.68 5.60 11.50
CA VAL A 115 5.16 4.72 10.43
C VAL A 115 6.55 4.19 10.76
N LEU A 116 7.57 5.05 10.88
CA LEU A 116 8.95 4.58 11.06
C LEU A 116 9.16 3.89 12.42
N VAL A 117 8.67 4.46 13.52
CA VAL A 117 8.84 3.86 14.86
C VAL A 117 8.18 2.46 14.93
N PRO A 118 6.89 2.27 14.56
CA PRO A 118 6.28 0.95 14.53
C PRO A 118 6.97 -0.02 13.56
N LEU A 119 7.37 0.45 12.38
CA LEU A 119 8.09 -0.36 11.41
C LEU A 119 9.43 -0.85 11.98
N LEU A 120 10.24 0.04 12.54
CA LEU A 120 11.53 -0.30 13.13
C LEU A 120 11.36 -1.26 14.29
N ALA A 121 10.35 -1.07 15.14
CA ALA A 121 10.03 -2.00 16.22
C ALA A 121 9.74 -3.41 15.68
N GLN A 122 8.98 -3.53 14.59
CA GLN A 122 8.69 -4.82 13.97
C GLN A 122 9.90 -5.45 13.27
N ILE A 123 10.72 -4.66 12.57
CA ILE A 123 11.94 -5.14 11.91
C ILE A 123 12.95 -5.64 12.98
N LEU A 124 13.13 -4.88 14.07
CA LEU A 124 14.04 -5.25 15.14
C LEU A 124 13.55 -6.44 15.95
N ALA A 125 12.23 -6.57 16.17
CA ALA A 125 11.63 -7.76 16.77
C ALA A 125 11.85 -9.00 15.89
N GLN A 126 11.63 -8.87 14.57
CA GLN A 126 11.87 -9.94 13.59
C GLN A 126 13.35 -10.33 13.51
N ALA A 127 14.26 -9.37 13.64
CA ALA A 127 15.69 -9.61 13.70
C ALA A 127 16.15 -10.30 15.00
N GLY A 128 15.26 -10.48 15.99
CA GLY A 128 15.55 -11.05 17.31
C GLY A 128 16.21 -10.05 18.28
N SER A 129 16.30 -8.77 17.90
CA SER A 129 16.95 -7.73 18.70
C SER A 129 16.09 -7.18 19.84
N LEU A 130 14.76 -7.35 19.77
CA LEU A 130 13.80 -6.93 20.80
C LEU A 130 13.19 -8.10 21.60
N GLY A 131 13.77 -9.32 21.50
CA GLY A 131 13.26 -10.53 22.17
C GLY A 131 12.18 -11.29 21.36
N THR A 132 11.63 -12.36 21.96
CA THR A 132 10.78 -13.42 21.36
C THR A 132 9.38 -12.99 20.87
N ILE A 133 9.20 -11.73 20.44
CA ILE A 133 7.94 -11.25 19.88
C ILE A 133 7.97 -11.44 18.36
N ALA A 134 7.95 -12.70 17.92
CA ALA A 134 7.92 -13.03 16.50
C ALA A 134 6.48 -12.99 15.98
N HIS A 135 5.98 -11.77 15.71
CA HIS A 135 4.76 -11.58 14.95
C HIS A 135 5.16 -11.01 13.59
N ALA A 136 5.55 -11.87 12.64
CA ALA A 136 5.68 -11.46 11.25
C ALA A 136 4.39 -11.78 10.50
N GLN A 137 3.95 -10.85 9.65
CA GLN A 137 2.96 -11.14 8.62
C GLN A 137 3.53 -12.29 7.75
N PRO A 138 2.73 -13.34 7.46
CA PRO A 138 3.13 -14.42 6.56
C PRO A 138 3.78 -13.94 5.25
N GLU A 139 3.30 -12.81 4.74
CA GLU A 139 3.75 -12.13 3.51
C GLU A 139 5.26 -11.83 3.53
N VAL A 140 5.78 -11.31 4.64
CA VAL A 140 7.21 -10.95 4.76
C VAL A 140 8.08 -12.22 4.70
N LEU A 141 7.70 -13.25 5.46
CA LEU A 141 8.43 -14.51 5.54
C LEU A 141 8.46 -15.25 4.19
N VAL A 142 7.34 -15.22 3.47
CA VAL A 142 7.22 -15.82 2.14
C VAL A 142 8.12 -15.12 1.13
N ILE A 143 8.25 -13.80 1.22
CA ILE A 143 9.12 -13.01 0.34
C ILE A 143 10.60 -13.27 0.68
N GLU A 144 10.97 -13.32 1.97
CA GLU A 144 12.32 -13.72 2.41
C GLU A 144 12.69 -15.12 1.87
N ALA A 145 11.80 -16.09 2.01
CA ALA A 145 12.01 -17.45 1.51
C ALA A 145 12.16 -17.48 -0.03
N ALA A 146 11.36 -16.69 -0.76
CA ALA A 146 11.46 -16.59 -2.21
C ALA A 146 12.80 -15.99 -2.66
N GLY A 147 13.29 -14.95 -1.96
CA GLY A 147 14.61 -14.38 -2.21
C GLY A 147 15.75 -15.39 -2.00
N SER A 148 15.69 -16.16 -0.91
CA SER A 148 16.65 -17.24 -0.65
C SER A 148 16.63 -18.31 -1.75
N ARG A 149 15.44 -18.71 -2.23
CA ARG A 149 15.32 -19.66 -3.34
C ARG A 149 15.90 -19.11 -4.64
N LEU A 150 15.62 -17.85 -4.95
CA LEU A 150 16.13 -17.17 -6.14
C LEU A 150 17.66 -17.17 -6.18
N LEU A 151 18.31 -16.82 -5.06
CA LEU A 151 19.77 -16.83 -4.97
C LEU A 151 20.37 -18.24 -5.02
N SER A 152 19.64 -19.23 -4.52
CA SER A 152 20.08 -20.63 -4.52
C SER A 152 19.81 -21.35 -5.85
N GLY A 153 19.29 -20.65 -6.87
CA GLY A 153 18.91 -21.24 -8.15
C GLY A 153 17.73 -22.23 -8.05
N GLN A 154 16.96 -22.17 -6.97
CA GLN A 154 15.80 -23.02 -6.74
C GLN A 154 14.55 -22.45 -7.41
N ALA A 155 13.58 -23.32 -7.71
CA ALA A 155 12.31 -22.88 -8.27
C ALA A 155 11.56 -21.95 -7.30
N LEU A 156 11.16 -20.78 -7.79
CA LEU A 156 10.35 -19.81 -7.04
C LEU A 156 8.99 -20.38 -6.63
N TYR A 157 8.40 -21.19 -7.52
CA TYR A 157 7.10 -21.83 -7.36
C TYR A 157 7.28 -23.36 -7.30
N PRO A 158 7.68 -23.92 -6.15
CA PRO A 158 7.85 -25.37 -6.02
C PRO A 158 6.50 -26.08 -6.20
N VAL A 159 6.48 -27.13 -7.02
CA VAL A 159 5.30 -27.99 -7.17
C VAL A 159 5.17 -28.85 -5.92
N ILE A 160 4.09 -28.66 -5.17
CA ILE A 160 3.76 -29.50 -4.02
C ILE A 160 3.01 -30.73 -4.53
N HIS A 161 3.69 -31.87 -4.66
CA HIS A 161 3.06 -33.13 -5.08
C HIS A 161 2.18 -33.69 -3.95
N THR A 162 0.87 -33.50 -4.07
CA THR A 162 -0.14 -34.07 -3.17
C THR A 162 -0.35 -35.56 -3.44
N ALA A 163 0.46 -36.41 -2.82
CA ALA A 163 0.10 -37.81 -2.56
C ALA A 163 0.26 -38.20 -1.09
N ARG A 164 1.13 -37.50 -0.34
CA ARG A 164 1.23 -37.61 1.12
C ARG A 164 1.68 -36.25 1.66
N LEU A 165 0.71 -35.41 2.07
CA LEU A 165 0.99 -34.31 2.98
C LEU A 165 1.29 -34.89 4.37
N THR A 166 2.37 -35.65 4.50
CA THR A 166 3.11 -35.67 5.75
C THR A 166 3.80 -34.32 5.83
N VAL A 167 3.05 -33.32 6.30
CA VAL A 167 3.66 -32.15 6.92
C VAL A 167 4.64 -32.72 7.93
N PRO A 168 5.95 -32.46 7.85
CA PRO A 168 6.82 -32.87 8.93
C PRO A 168 6.24 -32.19 10.17
N SER A 169 5.68 -32.98 11.10
CA SER A 169 5.21 -32.49 12.41
C SER A 169 6.34 -31.86 13.24
N THR A 170 7.54 -31.75 12.67
CA THR A 170 8.77 -31.18 13.20
C THR A 170 9.15 -29.81 12.61
N SER A 171 8.50 -29.34 11.54
CA SER A 171 8.75 -27.99 10.99
C SER A 171 7.71 -27.01 11.53
N SER A 172 8.14 -26.14 12.44
CA SER A 172 7.39 -25.05 13.07
C SER A 172 6.93 -23.94 12.13
N VAL A 173 6.85 -24.18 10.83
CA VAL A 173 6.52 -23.18 9.80
C VAL A 173 5.07 -23.40 9.34
N PRO A 174 4.17 -22.43 9.56
CA PRO A 174 2.78 -22.52 9.12
C PRO A 174 2.67 -22.79 7.61
N LEU A 175 1.71 -23.63 7.19
CA LEU A 175 1.44 -23.94 5.78
C LEU A 175 1.22 -22.68 4.91
N THR A 176 0.75 -21.58 5.50
CA THR A 176 0.61 -20.28 4.82
C THR A 176 1.92 -19.78 4.23
N ASN A 177 3.07 -20.19 4.78
CA ASN A 177 4.38 -19.77 4.32
C ASN A 177 4.97 -20.71 3.24
N ALA A 178 4.25 -21.76 2.86
CA ALA A 178 4.71 -22.76 1.90
C ALA A 178 4.57 -22.31 0.43
N PHE A 179 3.65 -21.38 0.16
CA PHE A 179 3.33 -20.89 -1.19
C PHE A 179 3.74 -19.42 -1.37
N PHE A 180 4.27 -19.07 -2.54
CA PHE A 180 4.64 -17.70 -2.92
C PHE A 180 3.52 -17.09 -3.78
N PRO A 181 2.63 -16.23 -3.23
CA PRO A 181 1.41 -15.77 -3.91
C PRO A 181 1.63 -14.53 -4.80
N TYR A 182 2.89 -14.23 -5.12
CA TYR A 182 3.27 -13.01 -5.84
C TYR A 182 3.85 -13.31 -7.22
N LEU A 183 3.96 -12.26 -8.03
CA LEU A 183 4.66 -12.34 -9.30
C LEU A 183 6.18 -12.29 -9.08
N PRO A 184 6.99 -12.76 -10.04
CA PRO A 184 8.42 -13.02 -9.82
C PRO A 184 9.23 -11.82 -9.32
N GLY A 185 8.83 -10.59 -9.70
CA GLY A 185 9.52 -9.38 -9.27
C GLY A 185 9.48 -9.16 -7.75
N MET A 186 8.45 -9.67 -7.06
CA MET A 186 8.35 -9.52 -5.60
C MET A 186 9.46 -10.29 -4.86
N ALA A 187 10.02 -11.35 -5.46
CA ALA A 187 11.10 -12.13 -4.86
C ALA A 187 12.40 -11.31 -4.69
N LEU A 188 12.57 -10.24 -5.48
CA LEU A 188 13.74 -9.35 -5.40
C LEU A 188 13.85 -8.66 -4.03
N PHE A 189 12.72 -8.36 -3.38
CA PHE A 189 12.72 -7.76 -2.05
C PHE A 189 13.21 -8.72 -0.96
N GLY A 190 13.11 -10.02 -1.20
CA GLY A 190 13.63 -11.05 -0.29
C GLY A 190 15.13 -11.30 -0.42
N ILE A 191 15.80 -10.78 -1.46
CA ILE A 191 17.24 -11.00 -1.65
C ILE A 191 18.04 -10.42 -0.47
N GLY A 192 17.60 -9.29 0.07
CA GLY A 192 18.24 -8.62 1.20
C GLY A 192 18.39 -9.54 2.42
N SER A 193 17.37 -10.33 2.74
CA SER A 193 17.38 -11.20 3.94
C SER A 193 18.35 -12.37 3.81
N ALA A 194 18.66 -12.79 2.59
CA ALA A 194 19.60 -13.86 2.29
C ALA A 194 21.06 -13.38 2.15
N LEU A 195 21.29 -12.08 1.91
CA LEU A 195 22.63 -11.51 1.78
C LEU A 195 23.10 -10.77 3.04
N ILE A 196 22.20 -10.02 3.69
CA ILE A 196 22.52 -9.10 4.77
C ILE A 196 22.25 -9.77 6.12
N HIS A 197 23.30 -10.27 6.74
CA HIS A 197 23.23 -10.97 8.02
C HIS A 197 23.52 -10.04 9.21
N THR A 198 24.27 -8.95 8.99
CA THR A 198 24.70 -8.02 10.05
C THR A 198 24.63 -6.56 9.57
N PRO A 199 23.75 -5.72 10.17
CA PRO A 199 22.61 -6.10 11.01
C PRO A 199 21.50 -6.76 10.19
N LYS A 200 20.98 -7.90 10.67
CA LYS A 200 19.88 -8.67 10.04
C LYS A 200 18.66 -7.82 9.69
N ALA A 201 18.39 -6.78 10.47
CA ALA A 201 17.32 -5.81 10.25
C ALA A 201 17.34 -5.13 8.87
N LEU A 202 18.52 -4.92 8.27
CA LEU A 202 18.63 -4.30 6.95
C LEU A 202 18.23 -5.23 5.80
N GLY A 203 18.18 -6.55 6.06
CA GLY A 203 17.73 -7.54 5.10
C GLY A 203 16.20 -7.69 5.01
N ASP A 204 15.44 -7.03 5.89
CA ASP A 204 13.98 -7.18 5.93
C ASP A 204 13.33 -6.60 4.64
N PRO A 205 12.45 -7.36 3.94
CA PRO A 205 11.79 -6.89 2.71
C PRO A 205 11.09 -5.55 2.83
N ARG A 206 10.56 -5.22 4.02
CA ARG A 206 9.83 -3.97 4.27
C ARG A 206 10.70 -2.74 4.12
N VAL A 207 12.01 -2.85 4.33
CA VAL A 207 12.96 -1.75 4.06
C VAL A 207 12.88 -1.36 2.58
N GLY A 208 12.87 -2.35 1.68
CA GLY A 208 12.71 -2.12 0.25
C GLY A 208 11.34 -1.56 -0.10
N PHE A 209 10.26 -2.07 0.50
CA PHE A 209 8.90 -1.56 0.26
C PHE A 209 8.75 -0.09 0.63
N VAL A 210 9.27 0.31 1.80
CA VAL A 210 9.25 1.70 2.27
C VAL A 210 10.06 2.58 1.35
N LEU A 211 11.28 2.15 0.98
CA LEU A 211 12.15 2.91 0.09
C LEU A 211 11.48 3.17 -1.27
N ILE A 212 10.96 2.14 -1.92
CA ILE A 212 10.29 2.28 -3.22
C ILE A 212 9.02 3.12 -3.09
N THR A 213 8.24 2.93 -2.02
CA THR A 213 7.05 3.75 -1.77
C THR A 213 7.41 5.23 -1.66
N LEU A 214 8.42 5.58 -0.86
CA LEU A 214 8.83 6.98 -0.65
C LEU A 214 9.41 7.60 -1.92
N VAL A 215 10.27 6.87 -2.63
CA VAL A 215 10.87 7.34 -3.89
C VAL A 215 9.80 7.54 -4.95
N ALA A 216 8.96 6.52 -5.21
CA ALA A 216 7.93 6.60 -6.24
C ALA A 216 6.88 7.67 -5.93
N SER A 217 6.40 7.74 -4.68
CA SER A 217 5.45 8.77 -4.24
C SER A 217 6.05 10.17 -4.29
N GLY A 218 7.32 10.33 -3.88
CA GLY A 218 8.05 11.58 -3.96
C GLY A 218 8.21 12.06 -5.41
N LEU A 219 8.63 11.17 -6.32
CA LEU A 219 8.72 11.46 -7.74
C LEU A 219 7.36 11.79 -8.36
N ALA A 220 6.30 11.06 -7.99
CA ALA A 220 4.95 11.33 -8.45
C ALA A 220 4.50 12.75 -8.03
N VAL A 221 4.79 13.15 -6.78
CA VAL A 221 4.52 14.49 -6.28
C VAL A 221 5.34 15.55 -7.01
N VAL A 222 6.63 15.32 -7.24
CA VAL A 222 7.53 16.28 -7.91
C VAL A 222 7.16 16.47 -9.38
N TRP A 223 6.79 15.41 -10.07
CA TRP A 223 6.51 15.42 -11.51
C TRP A 223 5.04 15.63 -11.87
N ARG A 224 4.14 15.76 -10.88
CA ARG A 224 2.72 16.01 -11.12
C ARG A 224 2.47 17.25 -12.00
N PRO A 225 1.39 17.27 -12.80
CA PRO A 225 0.93 18.48 -13.46
C PRO A 225 0.59 19.60 -12.45
N LYS A 226 0.94 20.86 -12.77
CA LYS A 226 0.70 22.04 -11.90
C LYS A 226 -0.78 22.30 -11.59
N THR A 227 -1.69 21.72 -12.36
CA THR A 227 -3.15 21.80 -12.17
C THR A 227 -3.65 21.03 -10.95
N GLN A 228 -2.84 20.13 -10.37
CA GLN A 228 -3.24 19.36 -9.20
C GLN A 228 -3.14 20.15 -7.89
N ARG A 229 -4.27 20.24 -7.19
CA ARG A 229 -4.50 21.18 -6.08
C ARG A 229 -3.88 20.77 -4.74
N SER A 230 -3.57 19.49 -4.50
CA SER A 230 -3.08 19.05 -3.18
C SER A 230 -2.03 17.92 -3.24
N PRO A 231 -0.77 18.21 -3.59
CA PRO A 231 0.32 17.23 -3.52
C PRO A 231 0.52 16.61 -2.13
N MET A 232 0.29 17.43 -1.10
CA MET A 232 0.48 17.02 0.28
C MET A 232 -0.49 15.91 0.67
N LEU A 233 -1.77 16.05 0.27
CA LEU A 233 -2.79 15.05 0.54
C LEU A 233 -2.48 13.73 -0.18
N ALA A 234 -2.03 13.81 -1.44
CA ALA A 234 -1.63 12.63 -2.19
C ALA A 234 -0.46 11.91 -1.48
N PHE A 235 0.57 12.65 -1.06
CA PHE A 235 1.68 12.08 -0.30
C PHE A 235 1.23 11.49 1.05
N GLN A 236 0.40 12.23 1.79
CA GLN A 236 -0.14 11.78 3.07
C GLN A 236 -0.92 10.47 2.90
N ALA A 237 -1.77 10.34 1.88
CA ALA A 237 -2.53 9.12 1.63
C ALA A 237 -1.63 7.91 1.30
N MET A 238 -0.46 8.15 0.68
CA MET A 238 0.44 7.10 0.21
C MET A 238 1.57 6.74 1.18
N ALA A 239 1.83 7.57 2.19
CA ALA A 239 2.94 7.35 3.11
C ALA A 239 2.62 7.58 4.60
N ILE A 240 1.55 8.31 4.93
CA ILE A 240 1.34 8.84 6.29
C ILE A 240 0.02 8.39 6.90
N LEU A 241 -1.08 8.43 6.16
CA LEU A 241 -2.40 8.06 6.66
C LEU A 241 -2.52 6.53 6.82
N PRO A 242 -3.47 6.03 7.63
CA PRO A 242 -3.65 4.60 7.87
C PRO A 242 -3.81 3.74 6.61
N THR A 243 -4.29 4.33 5.51
CA THR A 243 -4.38 3.69 4.20
C THR A 243 -3.05 3.15 3.69
N ALA A 244 -1.94 3.80 4.07
CA ALA A 244 -0.58 3.36 3.75
C ALA A 244 0.21 2.96 4.99
N ALA A 245 0.11 3.69 6.11
CA ALA A 245 0.91 3.47 7.30
C ALA A 245 0.79 2.05 7.87
N LEU A 246 -0.45 1.58 8.09
CA LEU A 246 -0.71 0.25 8.63
C LEU A 246 -0.15 -0.87 7.73
N PRO A 247 -0.47 -0.92 6.42
CA PRO A 247 0.09 -1.95 5.56
C PRO A 247 1.60 -1.83 5.43
N LEU A 248 2.18 -0.63 5.30
CA LEU A 248 3.63 -0.42 5.18
C LEU A 248 4.41 -0.96 6.37
N VAL A 249 3.86 -0.83 7.58
CA VAL A 249 4.47 -1.34 8.83
C VAL A 249 4.38 -2.87 8.90
N THR A 250 3.22 -3.43 8.56
CA THR A 250 2.88 -4.83 8.87
C THR A 250 3.36 -5.82 7.81
N GLY A 251 3.06 -5.58 6.53
CA GLY A 251 3.45 -6.45 5.41
C GLY A 251 4.05 -5.66 4.24
N GLY A 252 3.36 -4.61 3.83
CA GLY A 252 3.91 -3.51 3.03
C GLY A 252 4.07 -3.79 1.55
N ASP A 253 3.69 -4.97 1.07
CA ASP A 253 3.88 -5.43 -0.31
C ASP A 253 2.99 -4.67 -1.32
N ASP A 254 1.78 -4.27 -0.93
CA ASP A 254 0.84 -3.54 -1.80
C ASP A 254 1.23 -2.07 -2.06
N ILE A 255 1.74 -1.39 -1.05
CA ILE A 255 1.98 0.05 -1.11
C ILE A 255 3.04 0.47 -2.15
N PRO A 256 4.18 -0.23 -2.34
CA PRO A 256 5.10 0.10 -3.42
C PRO A 256 4.46 -0.09 -4.79
N VAL A 257 3.56 -1.07 -4.97
CA VAL A 257 2.83 -1.29 -6.23
C VAL A 257 1.92 -0.09 -6.51
N VAL A 258 1.15 0.35 -5.51
CA VAL A 258 0.29 1.55 -5.63
C VAL A 258 1.14 2.80 -5.90
N ALA A 259 2.31 2.93 -5.27
CA ALA A 259 3.24 4.03 -5.50
C ALA A 259 3.80 4.08 -6.92
N LEU A 260 4.21 2.93 -7.45
CA LEU A 260 4.64 2.81 -8.84
C LEU A 260 3.49 3.08 -9.82
N MET A 261 2.29 2.56 -9.55
CA MET A 261 1.09 2.85 -10.36
C MET A 261 0.79 4.35 -10.42
N ALA A 262 0.83 5.04 -9.28
CA ALA A 262 0.62 6.49 -9.23
C ALA A 262 1.70 7.25 -10.00
N LEU A 263 2.97 6.87 -9.86
CA LEU A 263 4.08 7.44 -10.63
C LEU A 263 3.90 7.19 -12.14
N GLY A 264 3.49 5.99 -12.53
CA GLY A 264 3.20 5.64 -13.93
C GLY A 264 2.11 6.54 -14.52
N ILE A 265 1.01 6.75 -13.81
CA ILE A 265 -0.06 7.68 -14.23
C ILE A 265 0.48 9.12 -14.37
N VAL A 266 1.30 9.57 -13.42
CA VAL A 266 1.91 10.90 -13.49
C VAL A 266 2.81 11.02 -14.72
N LEU A 267 3.64 10.01 -15.01
CA LEU A 267 4.50 9.99 -16.20
C LEU A 267 3.69 9.96 -17.49
N LEU A 268 2.60 9.18 -17.53
CA LEU A 268 1.66 9.14 -18.64
C LEU A 268 1.03 10.51 -18.88
N ALA A 269 0.53 11.17 -17.84
CA ALA A 269 -0.03 12.52 -17.92
C ALA A 269 1.02 13.58 -18.35
N ARG A 270 2.31 13.32 -18.12
CA ARG A 270 3.43 14.15 -18.55
C ARG A 270 3.96 13.79 -19.93
N GLN A 271 3.29 12.89 -20.66
CA GLN A 271 3.66 12.43 -22.00
C GLN A 271 5.04 11.73 -22.02
N ARG A 272 5.47 11.14 -20.89
CA ARG A 272 6.71 10.36 -20.76
C ARG A 272 6.41 8.88 -20.91
N TRP A 273 6.01 8.49 -22.12
CA TRP A 273 5.45 7.18 -22.44
C TRP A 273 6.38 6.01 -22.08
N CYS A 274 7.65 6.07 -22.49
CA CYS A 274 8.61 4.98 -22.24
C CYS A 274 8.82 4.78 -20.73
N TRP A 275 9.00 5.87 -19.98
CA TRP A 275 9.18 5.80 -18.52
C TRP A 275 7.92 5.33 -17.80
N SER A 276 6.74 5.74 -18.27
CA SER A 276 5.46 5.23 -17.76
C SER A 276 5.38 3.71 -17.95
N GLY A 277 5.67 3.22 -19.16
CA GLY A 277 5.68 1.80 -19.49
C GLY A 277 6.65 0.99 -18.62
N ILE A 278 7.86 1.50 -18.39
CA ILE A 278 8.84 0.86 -17.48
C ILE A 278 8.27 0.78 -16.06
N VAL A 279 7.79 1.89 -15.50
CA VAL A 279 7.30 1.94 -14.11
C VAL A 279 6.06 1.07 -13.92
N LEU A 280 5.11 1.11 -14.85
CA LEU A 280 3.91 0.26 -14.82
C LEU A 280 4.27 -1.22 -15.06
N GLY A 281 5.25 -1.50 -15.90
CA GLY A 281 5.79 -2.85 -16.11
C GLY A 281 6.43 -3.42 -14.84
N ILE A 282 7.22 -2.61 -14.12
CA ILE A 282 7.75 -2.99 -12.81
C ILE A 282 6.60 -3.30 -11.85
N ALA A 283 5.60 -2.43 -11.73
CA ALA A 283 4.42 -2.71 -10.88
C ALA A 283 3.72 -4.03 -11.27
N ALA A 284 3.59 -4.29 -12.58
CA ALA A 284 2.94 -5.46 -13.14
C ALA A 284 3.67 -6.78 -12.88
N ILE A 285 4.98 -6.77 -12.66
CA ILE A 285 5.76 -7.96 -12.27
C ILE A 285 5.86 -8.15 -10.75
N LEU A 286 5.39 -7.18 -9.96
CA LEU A 286 5.28 -7.30 -8.50
C LEU A 286 3.94 -7.93 -8.11
N LYS A 287 2.83 -7.37 -8.62
CA LYS A 287 1.49 -7.80 -8.25
C LYS A 287 0.51 -7.60 -9.39
N PHE A 288 -0.37 -8.59 -9.59
CA PHE A 288 -1.36 -8.57 -10.67
C PHE A 288 -2.39 -7.44 -10.53
N THR A 289 -2.53 -6.85 -9.33
CA THR A 289 -3.38 -5.68 -9.07
C THR A 289 -3.01 -4.47 -9.93
N ALA A 290 -1.78 -4.41 -10.47
CA ALA A 290 -1.37 -3.36 -11.41
C ALA A 290 -1.86 -3.58 -12.85
N TRP A 291 -2.26 -4.80 -13.23
CA TRP A 291 -2.58 -5.14 -14.63
C TRP A 291 -3.74 -4.34 -15.23
N PRO A 292 -4.87 -4.09 -14.52
CA PRO A 292 -5.95 -3.28 -15.07
C PRO A 292 -5.46 -1.90 -15.51
N LEU A 293 -4.58 -1.28 -14.72
CA LEU A 293 -4.02 0.03 -15.05
C LEU A 293 -3.06 -0.02 -16.24
N VAL A 294 -2.24 -1.07 -16.34
CA VAL A 294 -1.34 -1.29 -17.49
C VAL A 294 -2.15 -1.40 -18.78
N ILE A 295 -3.24 -2.16 -18.77
CA ILE A 295 -4.13 -2.32 -19.92
C ILE A 295 -4.78 -0.99 -20.30
N ILE A 296 -5.31 -0.24 -19.32
CA ILE A 296 -5.89 1.08 -19.56
C ILE A 296 -4.85 2.05 -20.14
N ALA A 297 -3.63 2.05 -19.62
CA ALA A 297 -2.56 2.89 -20.12
C ALA A 297 -2.15 2.50 -21.56
N ALA A 298 -2.11 1.20 -21.87
CA ALA A 298 -1.82 0.72 -23.22
C ALA A 298 -2.92 1.12 -24.22
N ILE A 299 -4.19 0.99 -23.85
CA ILE A 299 -5.33 1.44 -24.68
C ILE A 299 -5.30 2.95 -24.88
N ALA A 300 -4.98 3.72 -23.85
CA ALA A 300 -4.88 5.17 -23.96
C ALA A 300 -3.74 5.66 -24.87
N LEU A 301 -2.81 4.78 -25.23
CA LEU A 301 -1.68 5.05 -26.14
C LEU A 301 -1.89 4.51 -27.56
N ALA A 302 -2.92 3.68 -27.78
CA ALA A 302 -3.27 3.07 -29.07
C ALA A 302 -4.24 3.97 -29.86
#